data_AF-A0A6J7QSB8-F1
#
_entry.id   AF-A0A6J7QSB8-F1
#
_cell.length_a   1.000
_cell.length_b   1.000
_cell.length_c   1.000
_cell.angle_alpha   90.00
_cell.angle_beta   90.00
_cell.angle_gamma   90.00
#
_symmetry.space_group_name_H-M   'P 1'
#
loop_
_entity.id
_entity.type
_entity.pdbx_description
1 polymer ?
#
loop_
_entity_poly.entity_id
_entity_poly.type
_entity_poly.pdbx_seq_one_letter_code
_entity_poly.pdbx_strand_id
1 'polypeptide(L)'
;MDFSAAVRVLRVAVNVGSSLGSSGIETNLAPTMTIGTGFFGRSSLGENLEPKHLINLARIAFNADSSVAMPSFAGIDPWTAPSGPVPAYPIASNMREAQTAPRPRETAAVHETDELREEIRRMVIEELRQIIKG
;
A
#
# COMPACT_ATOMS: atom_id res chain seq x y z
N MET A 1 10.77 -4.19 35.51
CA MET A 1 9.50 -3.61 35.02
C MET A 1 9.52 -2.09 35.12
N ASP A 2 10.12 -1.50 36.16
CA ASP A 2 10.15 -0.04 36.35
C ASP A 2 10.76 0.72 35.17
N PHE A 3 11.86 0.21 34.59
CA PHE A 3 12.48 0.82 33.40
C PHE A 3 11.52 0.86 32.20
N SER A 4 10.88 -0.26 31.86
CA SER A 4 9.95 -0.33 30.72
C SER A 4 8.71 0.53 30.91
N ALA A 5 8.30 0.81 32.14
CA ALA A 5 7.20 1.73 32.44
C ALA A 5 7.62 3.21 32.35
N ALA A 6 8.90 3.52 32.59
CA ALA A 6 9.42 4.89 32.58
C ALA A 6 9.74 5.41 31.17
N VAL A 7 10.10 4.54 30.23
CA VAL A 7 10.47 4.92 28.87
C VAL A 7 9.30 4.80 27.88
N ARG A 8 9.19 5.76 26.97
CA ARG A 8 8.15 5.76 25.92
C ARG A 8 8.59 4.90 24.73
N VAL A 9 8.62 3.58 24.92
CA VAL A 9 8.94 2.61 23.88
C VAL A 9 7.88 1.52 23.84
N LEU A 10 7.74 0.87 22.69
CA LEU A 10 6.76 -0.20 22.50
C LEU A 10 7.37 -1.60 22.66
N ARG A 11 8.68 -1.67 22.84
CA ARG A 11 9.45 -2.91 22.94
C ARG A 11 10.76 -2.65 23.66
N VAL A 12 11.11 -3.58 24.54
CA VAL A 12 12.35 -3.56 25.33
C VAL A 12 13.02 -4.91 25.15
N ALA A 13 14.20 -4.90 24.54
CA ALA A 13 15.07 -6.07 24.46
C ALA A 13 15.79 -6.26 25.79
N VAL A 14 15.63 -7.44 26.42
CA VAL A 14 16.25 -7.75 27.72
C VAL A 14 17.25 -8.88 27.53
N ASN A 15 18.50 -8.66 27.97
CA ASN A 15 19.60 -9.64 27.89
C ASN A 15 19.91 -10.15 26.47
N VAL A 16 19.61 -9.37 25.44
CA VAL A 16 19.87 -9.68 24.02
C VAL A 16 20.32 -8.42 23.28
N GLY A 17 20.89 -8.56 22.08
CA GLY A 17 21.29 -7.41 21.27
C GLY A 17 20.07 -6.58 20.85
N SER A 18 20.17 -5.25 20.87
CA SER A 18 19.01 -4.38 20.57
C SER A 18 18.46 -4.61 19.15
N SER A 19 19.33 -4.74 18.14
CA SER A 19 18.92 -4.96 16.75
C SER A 19 18.22 -6.31 16.54
N LEU A 20 18.88 -7.40 16.91
CA LEU A 20 18.36 -8.77 16.71
C LEU A 20 17.23 -9.11 17.69
N GLY A 21 17.28 -8.54 18.89
CA GLY A 21 16.22 -8.68 19.88
C GLY A 21 14.95 -7.94 19.50
N SER A 22 15.06 -6.70 19.02
CA SER A 22 13.90 -5.91 18.58
C SER A 22 13.29 -6.42 17.27
N SER A 23 14.11 -6.96 16.36
CA SER A 23 13.63 -7.54 15.11
C SER A 23 12.93 -8.88 15.29
N GLY A 24 12.99 -9.50 16.48
CA GLY A 24 12.40 -10.82 16.73
C GLY A 24 13.25 -11.99 16.27
N ILE A 25 14.56 -11.79 16.03
CA ILE A 25 15.49 -12.88 15.66
C ILE A 25 16.01 -13.61 16.90
N GLU A 26 16.34 -12.87 17.96
CA GLU A 26 16.82 -13.40 19.25
C GLU A 26 15.72 -13.44 20.33
N THR A 27 14.49 -13.04 19.99
CA THR A 27 13.35 -13.00 20.91
C THR A 27 12.12 -13.65 20.26
N ASN A 28 11.05 -13.83 21.03
CA ASN A 28 9.78 -14.37 20.54
C ASN A 28 8.85 -13.30 19.93
N LEU A 29 9.40 -12.15 19.53
CA LEU A 29 8.66 -11.18 18.73
C LEU A 29 8.58 -11.67 17.28
N ALA A 30 7.61 -11.18 16.52
CA ALA A 30 7.52 -11.55 15.11
C ALA A 30 8.78 -11.10 14.35
N PRO A 31 9.42 -11.98 13.55
CA PRO A 31 10.64 -11.65 12.84
C PRO A 31 10.36 -10.61 11.75
N THR A 32 11.03 -9.46 11.79
CA THR A 32 10.83 -8.38 10.82
C THR A 32 12.02 -7.43 10.73
N MET A 33 12.17 -6.80 9.56
CA MET A 33 13.07 -5.65 9.37
C MET A 33 12.31 -4.31 9.32
N THR A 34 10.98 -4.34 9.46
CA THR A 34 10.14 -3.13 9.51
C THR A 34 9.44 -3.09 10.86
N ILE A 35 9.82 -2.12 11.70
CA ILE A 35 9.33 -2.08 13.06
C ILE A 35 8.40 -0.89 13.33
N GLY A 36 7.20 -1.19 13.82
CA GLY A 36 6.24 -0.21 14.25
C GLY A 36 6.78 0.66 15.40
N THR A 37 6.62 1.97 15.26
CA THR A 37 6.97 2.98 16.28
C THR A 37 5.74 3.51 17.00
N GLY A 38 4.55 3.04 16.62
CA GLY A 38 3.24 3.48 17.09
C GLY A 38 2.99 4.97 16.91
N PHE A 39 1.89 5.43 17.51
CA PHE A 39 1.41 6.80 17.36
C PHE A 39 2.48 7.85 17.70
N PHE A 40 3.26 7.61 18.75
CA PHE A 40 4.33 8.52 19.17
C PHE A 40 5.40 8.71 18.09
N GLY A 41 5.74 7.64 17.36
CA GLY A 41 6.64 7.69 16.22
C GLY A 41 5.96 7.90 14.87
N ARG A 42 4.72 8.41 14.87
CA ARG A 42 3.91 8.69 13.67
C ARG A 42 3.68 7.46 12.77
N SER A 43 3.58 6.29 13.38
CA SER A 43 3.24 5.03 12.72
C SER A 43 1.91 4.48 13.21
N SER A 44 1.11 3.91 12.31
CA SER A 44 -0.12 3.21 12.67
C SER A 44 0.12 1.80 13.22
N LEU A 45 1.37 1.32 13.19
CA LEU A 45 1.77 0.02 13.72
C LEU A 45 2.60 0.21 14.99
N GLY A 46 2.20 -0.47 16.07
CA GLY A 46 2.92 -0.51 17.34
C GLY A 46 3.75 -1.78 17.58
N GLU A 47 3.72 -2.71 16.64
CA GLU A 47 4.34 -4.04 16.73
C GLU A 47 5.29 -4.30 15.55
N ASN A 48 5.89 -5.48 15.54
CA ASN A 48 6.71 -5.96 14.43
C ASN A 48 5.82 -6.25 13.21
N LEU A 49 6.17 -5.75 12.03
CA LEU A 49 5.34 -5.95 10.83
C LEU A 49 5.28 -7.45 10.46
N GLU A 50 4.08 -8.01 10.59
CA GLU A 50 3.69 -9.37 10.20
C GLU A 50 2.79 -9.40 8.93
N PRO A 51 2.68 -10.57 8.26
CA PRO A 51 1.76 -10.76 7.14
C PRO A 51 0.31 -10.37 7.44
N LYS A 52 -0.16 -10.55 8.68
CA LYS A 52 -1.52 -10.17 9.12
C LYS A 52 -1.83 -8.68 8.90
N HIS A 53 -0.80 -7.82 8.89
CA HIS A 53 -0.96 -6.39 8.64
C HIS A 53 -1.08 -6.03 7.16
N LEU A 54 -0.78 -6.97 6.26
CA LEU A 54 -0.82 -6.78 4.80
C LEU A 54 -2.08 -7.37 4.16
N ILE A 55 -3.00 -7.89 4.99
CA ILE A 55 -4.22 -8.55 4.53
C ILE A 55 -5.40 -7.63 4.84
N ASN A 56 -6.16 -7.30 3.80
CA ASN A 56 -7.47 -6.68 3.96
C ASN A 56 -8.53 -7.75 4.16
N LEU A 57 -9.34 -7.61 5.20
CA LEU A 57 -10.44 -8.53 5.49
C LEU A 57 -11.77 -7.83 5.23
N ALA A 58 -12.49 -8.29 4.20
CA ALA A 58 -13.89 -7.92 4.01
C ALA A 58 -14.74 -8.65 5.05
N ARG A 59 -15.45 -7.89 5.89
CA ARG A 59 -16.40 -8.44 6.86
C ARG A 59 -17.81 -8.11 6.41
N ILE A 60 -18.66 -9.13 6.30
CA ILE A 60 -20.08 -8.98 5.98
C ILE A 60 -20.84 -9.08 7.30
N ALA A 61 -21.42 -7.96 7.72
CA ALA A 61 -22.19 -7.87 8.96
C ALA A 61 -23.68 -7.85 8.63
N PHE A 62 -24.42 -8.81 9.19
CA PHE A 62 -25.87 -8.91 9.03
C PHE A 62 -26.59 -8.29 10.22
N ASN A 63 -27.89 -8.02 10.05
CA ASN A 63 -28.70 -7.48 11.14
C ASN A 63 -28.77 -8.49 12.29
N ALA A 64 -28.58 -8.01 13.52
CA ALA A 64 -28.64 -8.83 14.72
C ALA A 64 -30.08 -9.15 15.17
N ASP A 65 -31.06 -8.37 14.71
CA ASP A 65 -32.48 -8.61 15.01
C ASP A 65 -33.01 -9.82 14.23
N SER A 66 -33.58 -10.79 14.94
CA SER A 66 -34.18 -12.00 14.38
C SER A 66 -35.48 -11.73 13.62
N SER A 67 -36.10 -10.56 13.81
CA SER A 67 -37.28 -10.14 13.07
C SER A 67 -36.97 -9.82 11.60
N VAL A 68 -35.71 -9.52 11.28
CA VAL A 68 -35.28 -9.18 9.93
C VAL A 68 -34.90 -10.46 9.18
N ALA A 69 -35.78 -10.87 8.26
CA ALA A 69 -35.55 -12.04 7.43
C ALA A 69 -34.32 -11.86 6.54
N MET A 70 -33.38 -12.79 6.65
CA MET A 70 -32.15 -12.80 5.89
C MET A 70 -32.23 -13.81 4.73
N PRO A 71 -31.75 -13.47 3.52
CA PRO A 71 -31.76 -14.40 2.40
C PRO A 71 -30.85 -15.61 2.66
N SER A 72 -31.13 -16.74 1.99
CA SER A 72 -30.28 -17.93 2.05
C SER A 72 -28.99 -17.71 1.24
N PHE A 73 -27.85 -18.10 1.82
CA PHE A 73 -26.54 -18.09 1.15
C PHE A 73 -26.11 -19.47 0.65
N ALA A 74 -27.00 -20.46 0.71
CA ALA A 74 -26.71 -21.81 0.24
C ALA A 74 -26.31 -21.79 -1.25
N GLY A 75 -25.15 -22.35 -1.57
CA GLY A 75 -24.64 -22.45 -2.95
C GLY A 75 -23.80 -21.25 -3.42
N ILE A 76 -23.56 -20.24 -2.58
CA ILE A 76 -22.63 -19.14 -2.91
C ILE A 76 -21.21 -19.54 -2.49
N ASP A 77 -20.30 -19.69 -3.46
CA ASP A 77 -18.86 -19.82 -3.19
C ASP A 77 -18.14 -18.51 -3.54
N PRO A 78 -17.70 -17.73 -2.54
CA PRO A 78 -16.96 -16.49 -2.77
C PRO A 78 -15.50 -16.73 -3.20
N TRP A 79 -15.00 -17.97 -3.11
CA TRP A 79 -13.62 -18.32 -3.40
C TRP A 79 -13.40 -18.91 -4.79
N THR A 80 -14.44 -18.95 -5.62
CA THR A 80 -14.33 -19.40 -7.00
C THR A 80 -13.42 -18.44 -7.78
N ALA A 81 -12.22 -18.91 -8.14
CA ALA A 81 -11.29 -18.13 -8.95
C ALA A 81 -11.86 -17.92 -10.37
N PRO A 82 -11.57 -16.79 -11.04
CA PRO A 82 -11.95 -16.59 -12.43
C PRO A 82 -11.36 -17.69 -13.31
N SER A 83 -12.21 -18.35 -14.10
CA SER A 83 -11.77 -19.31 -15.11
C SER A 83 -11.33 -18.57 -16.37
N GLY A 84 -10.03 -18.59 -16.70
CA GLY A 84 -9.51 -17.98 -17.93
C GLY A 84 -8.01 -17.69 -17.86
N PRO A 85 -7.40 -17.28 -18.98
CA PRO A 85 -6.01 -16.81 -18.98
C PRO A 85 -5.89 -15.53 -18.15
N VAL A 86 -4.78 -15.39 -17.41
CA VAL A 86 -4.47 -14.17 -16.65
C VAL A 86 -4.36 -12.98 -17.61
N PRO A 87 -5.10 -11.87 -17.39
CA PRO A 87 -5.02 -10.69 -18.25
C PRO A 87 -3.60 -10.13 -18.35
N ALA A 88 -3.26 -9.56 -19.51
CA ALA A 88 -2.01 -8.84 -19.67
C ALA A 88 -2.02 -7.55 -18.83
N TYR A 89 -0.84 -7.17 -18.32
CA TYR A 89 -0.62 -5.90 -17.65
C TYR A 89 -1.12 -4.73 -18.54
N PRO A 90 -1.79 -3.69 -17.99
CA PRO A 90 -1.96 -3.35 -16.57
C PRO A 90 -3.27 -3.82 -15.92
N ILE A 91 -4.00 -4.74 -16.55
CA ILE A 91 -5.34 -5.14 -16.07
C ILE A 91 -5.19 -6.12 -14.90
N ALA A 92 -5.84 -5.83 -13.77
CA ALA A 92 -5.80 -6.71 -12.61
C ALA A 92 -6.64 -7.97 -12.85
N SER A 93 -6.12 -9.14 -12.47
CA SER A 93 -6.75 -10.45 -12.70
C SER A 93 -8.09 -10.64 -11.98
N ASN A 94 -8.38 -9.80 -10.98
CA ASN A 94 -9.61 -9.78 -10.20
C ASN A 94 -10.59 -8.67 -10.61
N MET A 95 -10.33 -7.94 -11.71
CA MET A 95 -11.29 -6.94 -12.23
C MET A 95 -12.51 -7.64 -12.83
N ARG A 96 -13.70 -7.26 -12.34
CA ARG A 96 -14.98 -7.88 -12.70
C ARG A 96 -15.54 -7.40 -14.05
N GLU A 97 -15.16 -6.19 -14.45
CA GLU A 97 -15.40 -5.65 -15.79
C GLU A 97 -14.06 -5.50 -16.49
N ALA A 98 -13.90 -6.16 -17.63
CA ALA A 98 -12.82 -5.86 -18.54
C ALA A 98 -13.06 -4.44 -19.09
N GLN A 99 -12.44 -3.43 -18.47
CA GLN A 99 -12.21 -2.19 -19.18
C GLN A 99 -11.41 -2.57 -20.42
N THR A 100 -12.03 -2.48 -21.60
CA THR A 100 -11.30 -2.57 -22.87
C THR A 100 -10.07 -1.69 -22.72
N ALA A 101 -8.89 -2.30 -22.86
CA ALA A 101 -7.64 -1.57 -22.83
C ALA A 101 -7.81 -0.28 -23.64
N PRO A 102 -7.39 0.89 -23.13
CA PRO A 102 -7.47 2.10 -23.92
C PRO A 102 -6.80 1.79 -25.26
N ARG A 103 -7.52 2.00 -26.37
CA ARG A 103 -6.92 1.91 -27.71
C ARG A 103 -5.62 2.73 -27.66
N PRO A 104 -4.53 2.28 -28.29
CA PRO A 104 -3.36 3.13 -28.46
C PRO A 104 -3.87 4.49 -28.92
N ARG A 105 -3.59 5.56 -28.15
CA ARG A 105 -4.00 6.91 -28.53
C ARG A 105 -3.52 7.10 -29.97
N GLU A 106 -4.45 7.27 -30.89
CA GLU A 106 -4.11 7.70 -32.24
C GLU A 106 -3.23 8.95 -32.11
N THR A 107 -2.14 8.97 -32.87
CA THR A 107 -0.95 9.81 -32.73
C THR A 107 -1.18 11.33 -32.88
N ALA A 108 -2.43 11.81 -32.86
CA ALA A 108 -2.78 13.21 -33.03
C ALA A 108 -2.32 14.11 -31.86
N ALA A 109 -2.26 13.60 -30.63
CA ALA A 109 -1.90 14.40 -29.44
C ALA A 109 -0.38 14.62 -29.25
N VAL A 110 0.46 13.97 -30.07
CA VAL A 110 1.93 14.04 -29.90
C VAL A 110 2.47 15.40 -30.35
N HIS A 111 1.91 15.98 -31.41
CA HIS A 111 2.32 17.29 -31.94
C HIS A 111 2.14 18.43 -30.92
N GLU A 112 0.99 18.46 -30.25
CA GLU A 112 0.67 19.51 -29.26
C GLU A 112 1.62 19.45 -28.05
N THR A 113 1.97 18.24 -27.59
CA THR A 113 2.94 18.09 -26.49
C THR A 113 4.37 18.41 -26.87
N ASP A 114 4.77 18.21 -28.14
CA ASP A 114 6.12 18.53 -28.60
C ASP A 114 6.31 20.04 -28.78
N GLU A 115 5.29 20.75 -29.28
CA GLU A 115 5.30 22.22 -29.37
C GLU A 115 5.41 22.88 -27.98
N LEU A 116 4.62 22.40 -27.02
CA LEU A 116 4.70 22.83 -25.61
C LEU A 116 6.06 22.53 -24.97
N ARG A 117 6.67 21.38 -25.29
CA ARG A 117 8.00 21.02 -24.78
C ARG A 117 9.09 21.93 -25.35
N GLU A 118 8.99 22.32 -26.61
CA GLU A 118 9.92 23.26 -27.23
C GLU A 118 9.79 24.67 -26.63
N GLU A 119 8.57 25.13 -26.38
CA GLU A 119 8.32 26.44 -25.76
C GLU A 119 8.90 26.50 -24.32
N ILE A 120 8.65 25.47 -23.51
CA ILE A 120 9.22 25.35 -22.16
C ILE A 120 10.75 25.35 -22.22
N ARG A 121 11.35 24.61 -23.16
CA ARG A 121 12.81 24.57 -23.31
C ARG A 121 13.39 25.94 -23.64
N ARG A 122 12.70 26.71 -24.49
CA ARG A 122 13.12 28.07 -24.87
C ARG A 122 13.10 29.01 -23.67
N MET A 123 12.03 28.98 -22.88
CA MET A 123 11.87 29.80 -21.68
C MET A 123 12.93 29.47 -20.62
N VAL A 124 13.22 28.18 -20.40
CA VAL A 124 14.28 27.75 -19.47
C VAL A 124 15.67 28.22 -19.90
N ILE A 125 15.99 28.16 -21.20
CA ILE A 125 17.29 28.64 -21.72
C ILE A 125 17.43 30.15 -21.54
N GLU A 126 16.34 30.90 -21.72
CA GLU A 126 16.33 32.35 -21.53
C GLU A 126 16.59 32.74 -20.07
N GLU A 127 15.89 32.10 -19.13
CA GLU A 127 16.11 32.27 -17.68
C GLU A 127 17.55 31.90 -17.27
N LEU A 128 18.06 30.76 -17.74
CA LEU A 128 19.45 30.36 -17.45
C LEU A 128 20.48 31.35 -18.02
N ARG A 129 20.21 31.96 -19.18
CA ARG A 129 21.09 32.99 -19.75
C ARG A 129 21.04 34.29 -18.97
N GLN A 130 19.89 34.67 -18.39
CA GLN A 130 19.79 35.82 -17.50
C GLN A 130 20.57 35.59 -16.21
N ILE A 131 20.50 34.39 -15.64
CA ILE A 131 21.25 34.01 -14.43
C ILE A 131 22.78 34.00 -14.67
N ILE A 132 23.24 33.60 -15.85
CA ILE A 132 24.69 33.56 -16.16
C ILE A 132 25.25 34.95 -16.53
N LYS A 133 24.41 35.90 -16.96
CA LYS A 133 24.82 37.26 -17.33
C LYS A 133 24.65 38.29 -16.20
N GLY A 134 23.99 37.92 -15.09
CA GLY A 134 24.00 38.69 -13.83
C GLY A 134 25.14 38.27 -12.94
#